data_AF-A0A4P6MLX4-F1
#
_entry.id   AF-A0A4P6MLX4-F1
#
_cell.length_a   1.000
_cell.length_b   1.000
_cell.length_c   1.000
_cell.angle_alpha   90.00
_cell.angle_beta   90.00
_cell.angle_gamma   90.00
#
_symmetry.space_group_name_H-M   'P 1'
#
loop_
_entity.id
_entity.type
_entity.pdbx_description
1 polymer ?
#
loop_
_entity_poly.entity_id
_entity_poly.type
_entity_poly.pdbx_seq_one_letter_code
_entity_poly.pdbx_strand_id
1 'polypeptide(L)'
;MADRRSLPAKNSYHRPLLSDTLPFEIPPTFGNGGFFDFVTRYNVRLRLQGGKALVVWESSSSKVDDAISVLFDTAATPTLLPTSATVCKNGKTIVERSWQLNDGALRTIPYGFNIAHKDREFRRLTVVHPRNQVAVADFYAQNNAQILNFTSLSDIYIRFPSAISKSVKYSDRLFSERKSVLEDTIEQ
;
A
#
# COMPACT_ATOMS: atom_id res chain seq x y z
N MET A 1 -20.52 9.32 20.90
CA MET A 1 -19.34 8.43 20.89
C MET A 1 -18.99 8.17 19.43
N ALA A 2 -17.74 8.41 19.02
CA ALA A 2 -17.27 8.14 17.67
C ALA A 2 -17.36 6.64 17.38
N ASP A 3 -18.13 6.24 16.37
CA ASP A 3 -18.25 4.83 15.98
C ASP A 3 -16.96 4.39 15.27
N ARG A 4 -16.09 3.70 16.02
CA ARG A 4 -14.76 3.28 15.57
C ARG A 4 -14.90 2.18 14.52
N ARG A 5 -14.86 2.56 13.24
CA ARG A 5 -14.77 1.57 12.16
C ARG A 5 -13.34 1.02 12.07
N SER A 6 -13.18 -0.25 12.41
CA SER A 6 -11.92 -0.98 12.27
C SER A 6 -11.75 -1.51 10.85
N LEU A 7 -10.54 -1.43 10.29
CA LEU A 7 -10.21 -2.17 9.08
C LEU A 7 -10.23 -3.68 9.41
N PRO A 8 -10.73 -4.53 8.50
CA PRO A 8 -10.71 -5.98 8.70
C PRO A 8 -9.29 -6.48 8.98
N ALA A 9 -9.17 -7.52 9.82
CA ALA A 9 -7.88 -8.16 10.10
C ALA A 9 -7.22 -8.70 8.82
N LYS A 10 -8.02 -9.09 7.81
CA LYS A 10 -7.56 -9.55 6.49
C LYS A 10 -6.64 -8.54 5.79
N ASN A 11 -6.86 -7.25 6.00
CA ASN A 11 -6.13 -6.18 5.31
C ASN A 11 -4.91 -5.71 6.11
N SER A 12 -4.48 -6.46 7.13
CA SER A 12 -3.35 -6.09 8.00
C SER A 12 -2.06 -5.82 7.23
N TYR A 13 -1.79 -6.62 6.19
CA TYR A 13 -0.62 -6.49 5.33
C TYR A 13 -0.53 -5.09 4.70
N HIS A 14 -1.63 -4.59 4.13
CA HIS A 14 -1.66 -3.34 3.37
C HIS A 14 -1.84 -2.07 4.21
N ARG A 15 -1.99 -2.18 5.54
CA ARG A 15 -2.23 -1.02 6.43
C ARG A 15 -1.19 0.10 6.29
N PRO A 16 0.12 -0.18 6.11
CA PRO A 16 1.12 0.88 5.95
C PRO A 16 0.85 1.83 4.79
N LEU A 17 0.07 1.42 3.78
CA LEU A 17 -0.33 2.30 2.67
C LEU A 17 -1.23 3.46 3.13
N LEU A 18 -1.97 3.27 4.22
CA LEU A 18 -2.88 4.27 4.77
C LEU A 18 -2.30 5.01 5.99
N SER A 19 -1.17 4.56 6.54
CA SER A 19 -0.56 5.17 7.71
C SER A 19 0.81 5.77 7.44
N ASP A 20 1.69 5.08 6.71
CA ASP A 20 3.13 5.42 6.67
C ASP A 20 3.54 5.94 5.30
N THR A 21 3.03 5.31 4.24
CA THR A 21 3.21 5.80 2.86
C THR A 21 2.06 6.69 2.40
N LEU A 22 1.12 7.00 3.31
CA LEU A 22 0.15 8.04 3.07
C LEU A 22 0.94 9.35 2.90
N PRO A 23 0.81 10.05 1.77
CA PRO A 23 1.51 11.31 1.62
C PRO A 23 0.81 12.31 2.56
N PHE A 24 1.52 12.86 3.55
CA PHE A 24 0.89 13.72 4.57
C PHE A 24 0.79 15.20 4.20
N GLU A 25 1.17 15.55 2.97
CA GLU A 25 1.10 16.91 2.43
C GLU A 25 0.86 16.79 0.93
N ILE A 26 -0.36 16.45 0.53
CA ILE A 26 -0.71 16.15 -0.86
C ILE A 26 -1.47 17.32 -1.50
N PRO A 27 -1.31 17.56 -2.81
CA PRO A 27 -2.31 18.23 -3.61
C PRO A 27 -3.67 17.56 -3.39
N PRO A 28 -4.79 18.30 -3.50
CA PRO A 28 -6.14 17.76 -3.31
C PRO A 28 -6.44 16.49 -4.12
N THR A 29 -5.73 16.26 -5.23
CA THR A 29 -6.01 15.23 -6.23
C THR A 29 -5.32 13.88 -6.01
N PHE A 30 -4.40 13.72 -5.06
CA PHE A 30 -3.69 12.46 -4.88
C PHE A 30 -3.98 11.84 -3.50
N GLY A 31 -4.20 10.52 -3.48
CA GLY A 31 -4.43 9.77 -2.25
C GLY A 31 -4.28 8.28 -2.47
N ASN A 32 -3.98 7.54 -1.39
CA ASN A 32 -3.79 6.09 -1.47
C ASN A 32 -5.11 5.30 -1.38
N GLY A 33 -6.28 5.95 -1.34
CA GLY A 33 -7.57 5.27 -1.15
C GLY A 33 -7.91 4.25 -2.23
N GLY A 34 -7.89 4.68 -3.50
CA GLY A 34 -8.14 3.80 -4.64
C GLY A 34 -7.06 2.73 -4.80
N PHE A 35 -5.79 3.10 -4.59
CA PHE A 35 -4.68 2.15 -4.62
C PHE A 35 -4.81 1.08 -3.52
N PHE A 36 -5.16 1.47 -2.30
CA PHE A 36 -5.40 0.57 -1.18
C PHE A 36 -6.56 -0.40 -1.45
N ASP A 37 -7.67 0.09 -1.99
CA ASP A 37 -8.80 -0.77 -2.36
C ASP A 37 -8.38 -1.80 -3.43
N PHE A 38 -7.65 -1.37 -4.45
CA PHE A 38 -7.11 -2.24 -5.49
C PHE A 38 -6.21 -3.35 -4.90
N VAL A 39 -5.18 -3.00 -4.12
CA VAL A 39 -4.22 -3.98 -3.60
C VAL A 39 -4.85 -4.91 -2.56
N THR A 40 -5.83 -4.46 -1.79
CA THR A 40 -6.54 -5.30 -0.82
C THR A 40 -7.55 -6.23 -1.48
N ARG A 41 -8.25 -5.75 -2.52
CA ARG A 41 -9.22 -6.53 -3.29
C ARG A 41 -8.57 -7.75 -3.96
N TYR A 42 -7.42 -7.54 -4.60
CA TYR A 42 -6.66 -8.61 -5.26
C TYR A 42 -5.55 -9.21 -4.39
N ASN A 43 -5.49 -8.83 -3.11
CA ASN A 43 -4.46 -9.25 -2.15
C ASN A 43 -3.04 -9.23 -2.76
N VAL A 44 -2.67 -8.12 -3.40
CA VAL A 44 -1.38 -7.94 -4.08
C VAL A 44 -0.26 -7.90 -3.04
N ARG A 45 0.78 -8.72 -3.21
CA ARG A 45 1.92 -8.84 -2.29
C ARG A 45 3.22 -8.95 -3.05
N LEU A 46 4.31 -8.63 -2.36
CA LEU A 46 5.64 -9.00 -2.81
C LEU A 46 6.07 -10.31 -2.14
N ARG A 47 6.83 -11.12 -2.86
CA ARG A 47 7.50 -12.31 -2.34
C ARG A 47 8.93 -12.34 -2.85
N LEU A 48 9.83 -12.87 -2.05
CA LEU A 48 11.19 -13.17 -2.46
C LEU A 48 11.32 -14.68 -2.68
N GLN A 49 11.70 -15.09 -3.88
CA GLN A 49 11.96 -16.50 -4.21
C GLN A 49 13.31 -16.59 -4.93
N GLY A 50 14.25 -17.33 -4.36
CA GLY A 50 15.58 -17.52 -4.95
C GLY A 50 16.36 -16.20 -5.17
N GLY A 51 16.17 -15.21 -4.28
CA GLY A 51 16.80 -13.88 -4.40
C GLY A 51 16.12 -12.92 -5.37
N LYS A 52 15.09 -13.37 -6.09
CA LYS A 52 14.31 -12.55 -7.02
C LYS A 52 13.00 -12.13 -6.39
N ALA A 53 12.62 -10.87 -6.60
CA ALA A 53 11.33 -10.35 -6.14
C ALA A 53 10.24 -10.72 -7.14
N LEU A 54 9.09 -11.15 -6.63
CA LEU A 54 7.90 -11.48 -7.40
C LEU A 54 6.71 -10.69 -6.86
N VAL A 55 5.90 -10.18 -7.77
CA VAL A 55 4.57 -9.64 -7.44
C VAL A 55 3.59 -10.79 -7.54
N VAL A 56 2.74 -10.95 -6.53
CA VAL A 56 1.75 -12.01 -6.45
C VAL A 56 0.39 -11.41 -6.16
N TRP A 57 -0.64 -11.84 -6.87
CA TRP A 57 -2.02 -11.40 -6.68
C TRP A 57 -3.01 -12.54 -6.85
N GLU A 58 -4.21 -12.35 -6.32
CA GLU A 58 -5.30 -13.31 -6.36
C GLU A 58 -6.33 -12.83 -7.39
N SER A 59 -6.45 -13.52 -8.52
CA SER A 59 -7.46 -13.22 -9.54
C SER A 59 -7.69 -14.42 -10.46
N SER A 60 -8.95 -14.72 -10.75
CA SER A 60 -9.35 -15.65 -11.82
C SER A 60 -9.37 -15.00 -13.20
N SER A 61 -9.45 -13.66 -13.26
CA SER A 61 -9.53 -12.90 -14.51
C SER A 61 -8.17 -12.33 -14.89
N SER A 62 -7.86 -12.36 -16.20
CA SER A 62 -6.67 -11.75 -16.79
C SER A 62 -6.75 -10.22 -16.93
N LYS A 63 -7.93 -9.61 -16.77
CA LYS A 63 -8.12 -8.16 -16.94
C LYS A 63 -7.26 -7.31 -16.00
N VAL A 64 -6.88 -7.88 -14.85
CA VAL A 64 -6.11 -7.20 -13.81
C VAL A 64 -4.62 -7.22 -14.13
N ASP A 65 -4.19 -8.13 -15.00
CA ASP A 65 -2.78 -8.35 -15.31
C ASP A 65 -2.18 -7.10 -15.95
N ASP A 66 -2.88 -6.43 -16.88
CA ASP A 66 -2.39 -5.20 -17.52
C ASP A 66 -2.17 -4.07 -16.49
N ALA A 67 -3.08 -3.94 -15.52
CA ALA A 67 -2.96 -2.94 -14.45
C ALA A 67 -1.75 -3.23 -13.56
N ILE A 68 -1.53 -4.49 -13.21
CA ILE A 68 -0.35 -4.91 -12.42
C ILE A 68 0.92 -4.71 -13.23
N SER A 69 0.88 -4.95 -14.53
CA SER A 69 2.00 -4.75 -15.44
C SER A 69 2.48 -3.31 -15.42
N VAL A 70 1.54 -2.36 -15.52
CA VAL A 70 1.83 -0.93 -15.46
C VAL A 70 2.32 -0.51 -14.07
N LEU A 71 1.65 -0.95 -13.00
CA LEU A 71 1.98 -0.55 -11.62
C LEU A 71 3.34 -1.07 -11.15
N PHE A 72 3.72 -2.27 -11.60
CA PHE A 72 4.91 -2.96 -11.15
C PHE A 72 5.99 -3.11 -12.22
N ASP A 73 5.80 -2.54 -13.41
CA ASP A 73 6.75 -2.58 -14.55
C ASP A 73 7.30 -4.00 -14.77
N THR A 74 6.39 -4.97 -14.81
CA THR A 74 6.74 -6.39 -14.94
C THR A 74 6.92 -6.82 -16.40
N ALA A 75 6.44 -6.02 -17.35
CA ALA A 75 6.54 -6.32 -18.77
C ALA A 75 7.56 -5.38 -19.45
N ALA A 76 8.84 -5.79 -19.47
CA ALA A 76 9.75 -5.30 -20.51
C ALA A 76 9.31 -5.79 -21.91
N THR A 77 8.51 -6.87 -21.96
CA THR A 77 7.94 -7.46 -23.18
C THR A 77 6.46 -7.76 -22.97
N PRO A 78 5.53 -7.13 -23.71
CA PRO A 78 4.07 -7.21 -23.49
C PRO A 78 3.45 -8.60 -23.72
N THR A 79 4.25 -9.59 -24.16
CA THR A 79 3.80 -10.96 -24.44
C THR A 79 4.05 -11.95 -23.30
N LEU A 80 4.73 -11.57 -22.23
CA LEU A 80 4.99 -12.46 -21.09
C LEU A 80 3.75 -12.56 -20.19
N LEU A 81 2.98 -13.64 -20.39
CA LEU A 81 1.85 -13.98 -19.52
C LEU A 81 2.33 -14.27 -18.08
N PRO A 82 1.54 -13.90 -17.06
CA PRO A 82 1.86 -14.23 -15.68
C PRO A 82 1.71 -15.72 -15.42
N THR A 83 2.54 -16.23 -14.51
CA THR A 83 2.45 -17.60 -14.04
C THR A 83 1.21 -17.73 -13.16
N SER A 84 0.30 -18.63 -13.50
CA SER A 84 -0.89 -18.91 -12.68
C SER A 84 -0.82 -20.27 -12.01
N ALA A 85 -1.12 -20.32 -10.71
CA ALA A 85 -1.22 -21.54 -9.93
C ALA A 85 -2.51 -21.53 -9.11
N THR A 86 -3.15 -22.70 -9.04
CA THR A 86 -4.32 -22.90 -8.18
C THR A 86 -3.84 -23.31 -6.79
N VAL A 87 -4.15 -22.51 -5.78
CA VAL A 87 -3.69 -22.71 -4.40
C VAL A 87 -4.89 -22.84 -3.47
N CYS A 88 -4.84 -23.80 -2.55
CA CYS A 88 -5.83 -23.92 -1.47
C CYS A 88 -5.39 -23.09 -0.26
N LYS A 89 -6.12 -22.03 0.05
CA LYS A 89 -5.83 -21.14 1.18
C LYS A 89 -7.05 -21.03 2.08
N ASN A 90 -6.90 -21.39 3.36
CA ASN A 90 -7.98 -21.40 4.35
C ASN A 90 -9.23 -22.20 3.89
N GLY A 91 -9.02 -23.34 3.24
CA GLY A 91 -10.10 -24.19 2.71
C GLY A 91 -10.79 -23.66 1.45
N LYS A 92 -10.31 -22.55 0.87
CA LYS A 92 -10.80 -22.00 -0.40
C LYS A 92 -9.78 -22.18 -1.51
N THR A 93 -10.25 -22.64 -2.66
CA THR A 93 -9.45 -22.70 -3.89
C THR A 93 -9.36 -21.31 -4.50
N ILE A 94 -8.15 -20.76 -4.58
CA ILE A 94 -7.87 -19.45 -5.16
C ILE A 94 -6.93 -19.60 -6.35
N VAL A 95 -7.14 -18.76 -7.37
CA VAL A 95 -6.20 -18.64 -8.49
C VAL A 95 -5.20 -17.54 -8.11
N GLU A 96 -3.97 -17.96 -7.86
CA GLU A 96 -2.85 -17.07 -7.59
C GLU A 96 -2.07 -16.86 -8.89
N ARG A 97 -1.76 -15.60 -9.18
CA ARG A 97 -0.99 -15.18 -10.36
C ARG A 97 0.28 -14.50 -9.87
N SER A 98 1.38 -14.69 -10.59
CA SER A 98 2.65 -14.07 -10.24
C SER A 98 3.45 -13.62 -11.46
N TRP A 99 4.19 -12.54 -11.25
CA TRP A 99 5.21 -12.07 -12.16
C TRP A 99 6.52 -11.86 -11.43
N GLN A 100 7.60 -12.31 -12.04
CA GLN A 100 8.93 -12.00 -11.56
C GLN A 100 9.28 -10.56 -11.95
N LEU A 101 9.79 -9.80 -11.00
CA LEU A 101 10.31 -8.47 -11.24
C LEU A 101 11.73 -8.55 -11.81
N ASN A 102 12.09 -7.53 -12.60
CA ASN A 102 13.45 -7.35 -13.09
C ASN A 102 14.42 -7.09 -11.93
N ASP A 103 15.69 -7.42 -12.15
CA ASP A 103 16.74 -7.13 -11.18
C ASP A 103 16.81 -5.61 -10.93
N GLY A 104 16.80 -5.22 -9.65
CA GLY A 104 16.77 -3.80 -9.27
C GLY A 104 15.41 -3.13 -9.45
N ALA A 105 14.32 -3.85 -9.72
CA ALA A 105 12.98 -3.27 -9.86
C ALA A 105 12.54 -2.42 -8.64
N LEU A 106 13.05 -2.67 -7.44
CA LEU A 106 12.72 -1.83 -6.27
C LEU A 106 13.41 -0.44 -6.29
N ARG A 107 14.34 -0.20 -7.23
CA ARG A 107 14.93 1.12 -7.50
C ARG A 107 13.97 1.92 -8.37
N THR A 108 12.98 2.53 -7.73
CA THR A 108 12.00 3.38 -8.40
C THR A 108 12.28 4.85 -8.15
N ILE A 109 11.82 5.70 -9.07
CA ILE A 109 11.91 7.15 -8.95
C ILE A 109 10.59 7.64 -8.30
N PRO A 110 10.65 8.35 -7.16
CA PRO A 110 9.44 8.94 -6.57
C PRO A 110 8.90 10.06 -7.46
N TYR A 111 7.58 10.23 -7.46
CA TYR A 111 6.93 11.28 -8.22
C TYR A 111 7.04 12.62 -7.48
N GLY A 112 7.89 13.52 -7.98
CA GLY A 112 8.09 14.84 -7.39
C GLY A 112 7.29 15.92 -8.10
N PHE A 113 6.61 16.77 -7.36
CA PHE A 113 5.92 17.95 -7.89
C PHE A 113 6.16 19.17 -7.00
N ASN A 114 6.03 20.35 -7.59
CA ASN A 114 6.26 21.61 -6.91
C ASN A 114 4.91 22.23 -6.53
N ILE A 115 4.79 22.69 -5.30
CA ILE A 115 3.67 23.52 -4.85
C ILE A 115 4.17 24.93 -4.53
N ALA A 116 3.30 25.91 -4.74
CA ALA A 116 3.59 27.29 -4.34
C ALA A 116 3.83 27.36 -2.83
N HIS A 117 4.93 28.00 -2.42
CA HIS A 117 5.25 28.21 -1.02
C HIS A 117 5.82 29.62 -0.85
N LYS A 118 5.07 30.53 -0.22
CA LYS A 118 5.38 31.98 -0.23
C LYS A 118 5.41 32.55 -1.66
N ASP A 119 5.74 33.84 -1.80
CA ASP A 119 5.58 34.57 -3.06
C ASP A 119 6.61 34.23 -4.16
N ARG A 120 7.76 33.65 -3.82
CA ARG A 120 8.88 33.38 -4.77
C ARG A 120 9.57 32.02 -4.57
N GLU A 121 9.02 31.16 -3.73
CA GLU A 121 9.62 29.88 -3.38
C GLU A 121 8.64 28.74 -3.71
N PHE A 122 9.20 27.58 -4.04
CA PHE A 122 8.40 26.37 -4.26
C PHE A 122 8.83 25.33 -3.26
N ARG A 123 7.86 24.65 -2.64
CA ARG A 123 8.12 23.44 -1.88
C ARG A 123 7.98 22.25 -2.82
N ARG A 124 9.04 21.47 -2.96
CA ARG A 124 8.99 20.20 -3.69
C ARG A 124 8.46 19.13 -2.74
N LEU A 125 7.37 18.49 -3.14
CA LEU A 125 6.78 17.36 -2.46
C LEU A 125 6.99 16.11 -3.33
N THR A 126 6.99 14.95 -2.68
CA THR A 126 7.26 13.68 -3.36
C THR A 126 6.29 12.61 -2.90
N VAL A 127 5.75 11.88 -3.87
CA VAL A 127 4.93 10.70 -3.66
C VAL A 127 5.76 9.46 -3.96
N VAL A 128 5.70 8.49 -3.06
CA VAL A 128 6.41 7.21 -3.20
C VAL A 128 5.78 6.40 -4.33
N HIS A 129 6.62 5.78 -5.18
CA HIS A 129 6.15 4.90 -6.25
C HIS A 129 5.30 3.73 -5.70
N PRO A 130 4.19 3.31 -6.36
CA PRO A 130 3.30 2.25 -5.89
C PRO A 130 4.02 0.95 -5.47
N ARG A 131 4.97 0.49 -6.28
CA ARG A 131 5.85 -0.66 -5.97
C ARG A 131 6.54 -0.54 -4.61
N ASN A 132 7.13 0.62 -4.32
CA ASN A 132 7.85 0.85 -3.08
C ASN A 132 6.88 0.99 -1.90
N GLN A 133 5.66 1.49 -2.12
CA GLN A 133 4.63 1.49 -1.09
C GLN A 133 4.27 0.05 -0.65
N VAL A 134 4.13 -0.88 -1.60
CA VAL A 134 3.91 -2.30 -1.28
C VAL A 134 5.14 -2.94 -0.65
N ALA A 135 6.35 -2.52 -1.05
CA ALA A 135 7.59 -2.97 -0.39
C ALA A 135 7.66 -2.56 1.09
N VAL A 136 7.21 -1.35 1.43
CA VAL A 136 7.08 -0.92 2.83
C VAL A 136 6.07 -1.80 3.58
N ALA A 137 4.93 -2.10 2.96
CA ALA A 137 3.94 -3.01 3.52
C ALA A 137 4.52 -4.41 3.81
N ASP A 138 5.28 -4.94 2.87
CA ASP A 138 5.97 -6.23 2.99
C ASP A 138 7.01 -6.22 4.11
N PHE A 139 7.80 -5.15 4.20
CA PHE A 139 8.79 -4.96 5.26
C PHE A 139 8.14 -4.99 6.65
N TYR A 140 7.04 -4.26 6.86
CA TYR A 140 6.33 -4.28 8.13
C TYR A 140 5.71 -5.65 8.42
N ALA A 141 5.16 -6.33 7.42
CA ALA A 141 4.60 -7.66 7.60
C ALA A 141 5.64 -8.68 8.09
N GLN A 142 6.88 -8.57 7.62
CA GLN A 142 7.99 -9.46 8.00
C GLN A 142 8.67 -9.07 9.32
N ASN A 143 8.76 -7.78 9.62
CA ASN A 143 9.63 -7.27 10.70
C ASN A 143 8.87 -6.70 11.90
N ASN A 144 7.54 -6.63 11.88
CA ASN A 144 6.77 -6.01 12.97
C ASN A 144 7.10 -6.54 14.38
N ALA A 145 7.23 -7.85 14.55
CA ALA A 145 7.54 -8.47 15.84
C ALA A 145 8.94 -8.08 16.33
N GLN A 146 9.92 -8.05 15.42
CA GLN A 146 11.30 -7.66 15.73
C GLN A 146 11.39 -6.19 16.10
N ILE A 147 10.72 -5.32 15.32
CA ILE A 147 10.63 -3.89 15.60
C ILE A 147 10.12 -3.68 17.01
N LEU A 148 8.95 -4.25 17.35
CA LEU A 148 8.34 -4.10 18.67
C LEU A 148 9.23 -4.61 19.80
N ASN A 149 9.86 -5.78 19.60
CA ASN A 149 10.77 -6.36 20.59
C ASN A 149 11.95 -5.42 20.88
N PHE A 150 12.70 -5.02 19.84
CA PHE A 150 13.88 -4.17 20.02
C PHE A 150 13.53 -2.79 20.57
N THR A 151 12.40 -2.22 20.17
CA THR A 151 11.96 -0.93 20.69
C THR A 151 11.46 -1.01 22.14
N SER A 152 11.07 -2.18 22.61
CA SER A 152 10.67 -2.38 24.01
C SER A 152 11.84 -2.54 24.99
N LEU A 153 13.05 -2.79 24.48
CA LEU A 153 14.26 -2.96 25.30
C LEU A 153 14.83 -1.63 25.80
N SER A 154 14.39 -0.49 25.25
CA SER A 154 14.99 0.81 25.52
C SER A 154 13.94 1.91 25.60
N ASP A 155 13.95 2.65 26.71
CA ASP A 155 13.04 3.78 26.95
C ASP A 155 13.59 5.13 26.45
N ILE A 156 14.61 5.12 25.58
CA ILE A 156 15.29 6.34 25.12
C ILE A 156 14.40 7.19 24.19
N TYR A 157 13.48 6.55 23.45
CA TYR A 157 12.63 7.23 22.48
C TYR A 157 11.26 7.56 23.08
N ILE A 158 10.80 8.80 22.93
CA ILE A 158 9.43 9.20 23.36
C ILE A 158 8.36 8.71 22.36
N ARG A 159 8.77 8.34 21.13
CA ARG A 159 7.88 7.95 20.02
C ARG A 159 8.19 6.56 19.49
N PHE A 160 8.44 5.60 20.37
CA PHE A 160 8.67 4.22 19.96
C PHE A 160 7.35 3.51 19.61
N PRO A 161 7.35 2.58 18.65
CA PRO A 161 6.18 1.74 18.38
C PRO A 161 5.99 0.75 19.54
N SER A 162 4.79 0.77 20.15
CA SER A 162 4.46 -0.12 21.28
C SER A 162 3.53 -1.28 20.91
N ALA A 163 2.79 -1.17 19.81
CA ALA A 163 1.87 -2.20 19.35
C ALA A 163 1.62 -2.15 17.84
N ILE A 164 1.16 -3.27 17.27
CA ILE A 164 0.69 -3.34 15.87
C ILE A 164 -0.65 -2.58 15.77
N SER A 165 -0.72 -1.63 14.83
CA SER A 165 -1.95 -0.88 14.56
C SER A 165 -3.09 -1.82 14.13
N LYS A 166 -4.22 -1.76 14.86
CA LYS A 166 -5.43 -2.56 14.59
C LYS A 166 -6.45 -1.84 13.71
N SER A 167 -6.43 -0.50 13.67
CA SER A 167 -7.45 0.32 13.01
C SER A 167 -6.86 1.61 12.47
N VAL A 168 -7.38 2.10 11.34
CA VAL A 168 -7.05 3.42 10.80
C VAL A 168 -8.38 4.14 10.49
N LYS A 169 -9.04 4.69 11.51
CA LYS A 169 -10.12 5.69 11.31
C LYS A 169 -10.41 6.45 12.60
N TYR A 170 -10.42 7.78 12.50
CA TYR A 170 -11.08 8.65 13.47
C TYR A 170 -12.35 9.19 12.83
N SER A 171 -13.50 8.76 13.34
CA SER A 171 -14.83 9.29 13.03
C SER A 171 -15.22 10.26 14.14
N ASP A 172 -14.46 11.35 14.30
CA ASP A 172 -14.80 12.36 15.27
C ASP A 172 -16.10 13.11 14.89
N ARG A 173 -16.57 13.96 15.79
CA ARG A 173 -17.76 14.78 15.55
C ARG A 173 -17.60 15.62 14.28
N LEU A 174 -16.40 16.13 14.03
CA LEU A 174 -16.03 16.96 12.89
C LEU A 174 -16.11 16.20 11.56
N PHE A 175 -15.67 14.94 11.52
CA PHE A 175 -15.84 14.03 10.39
C PHE A 175 -17.31 13.76 10.08
N SER A 176 -18.15 13.66 11.12
CA SER A 176 -19.58 13.42 10.96
C SER A 176 -20.33 14.67 10.49
N GLU A 177 -19.94 15.84 10.99
CA GLU A 177 -20.49 17.16 10.61
C GLU A 177 -20.04 17.59 9.20
N ARG A 178 -18.81 17.26 8.80
CA ARG A 178 -18.28 17.52 7.45
C ARG A 178 -18.48 16.37 6.49
N LYS A 179 -19.24 15.35 6.88
CA LYS A 179 -19.59 14.25 5.98
C LYS A 179 -20.51 14.80 4.90
N SER A 180 -20.01 14.89 3.68
CA SER A 180 -20.80 15.31 2.54
C SER A 180 -22.02 14.41 2.37
N VAL A 181 -23.14 15.03 1.99
CA VAL A 181 -24.41 14.34 1.70
C VAL A 181 -24.34 13.62 0.36
N LEU A 182 -23.50 14.12 -0.54
CA LEU A 182 -23.12 13.48 -1.79
C LEU A 182 -22.04 12.43 -1.50
N GLU A 183 -22.07 11.29 -2.19
CA GLU A 183 -20.90 10.41 -2.26
C GLU A 183 -19.80 11.17 -2.99
N ASP A 184 -18.95 11.87 -2.23
CA ASP A 184 -17.74 12.45 -2.78
C ASP A 184 -16.86 11.30 -3.24
N THR A 185 -16.86 11.08 -4.55
CA THR A 185 -15.73 10.43 -5.20
C THR A 185 -14.56 11.39 -5.01
N ILE A 186 -13.43 10.88 -4.49
CA ILE A 186 -12.26 11.68 -4.06
C ILE A 186 -11.57 12.41 -5.24
N GLU A 187 -12.18 12.42 -6.43
CA GLU A 187 -11.65 13.05 -7.63
C GLU A 187 -12.57 14.18 -8.12
N GLN A 188 -12.23 15.40 -7.73
CA GLN A 188 -12.35 16.61 -8.55
C GLN A 188 -11.02 17.36 -8.52
#